data_AF-A0A540ML80-F1
#
_entry.id   AF-A0A540ML80-F1
#
_cell.length_a   1.000
_cell.length_b   1.000
_cell.length_c   1.000
_cell.angle_alpha   90.00
_cell.angle_beta   90.00
_cell.angle_gamma   90.00
#
_symmetry.space_group_name_H-M   'P 1'
#
loop_
_entity.id
_entity.type
_entity.pdbx_description
1 polymer ?
#
loop_
_entity_poly.entity_id
_entity_poly.type
_entity_poly.pdbx_seq_one_letter_code
_entity_poly.pdbx_strand_id
1 'polypeptide(L)'
;MASWNSTPLEITYEVLGWMAFVSWSISFYPQVILNFRRKSVVGLNFDFVVLNLTKHSSYLIYNASLYFSSAVQKQYFKKYGEKQMIPVAANDVAFSCHAVLLTAVTLYQIAIYERGNQKVSKISIGIVAVVWLAAAVCVFVALPRHSWLWLISVFNSIQVSMTCIKYIPQAVMNFLRKSTDGFSIGNILLDFTGGAASYAQMAMQSIDQHSWVNFYGNIGKTLLSLISIFFDLLFMCQHFVLYRDKSSEELVKTSDEPVSENV
;
A
#
# COMPACT_ATOMS: atom_id res chain seq x y z
N MET A 1 -11.87 -4.22 -28.65
CA MET A 1 -11.30 -3.67 -27.41
C MET A 1 -10.63 -2.37 -27.76
N ALA A 2 -10.79 -1.34 -26.93
CA ALA A 2 -10.06 -0.09 -27.14
C ALA A 2 -8.55 -0.33 -27.03
N SER A 3 -7.80 0.29 -27.93
CA SER A 3 -6.35 0.29 -27.97
C SER A 3 -5.84 1.70 -27.72
N TRP A 4 -4.54 1.82 -27.48
CA TRP A 4 -3.86 3.10 -27.41
C TRP A 4 -3.99 3.87 -28.72
N ASN A 5 -4.24 5.18 -28.60
CA ASN A 5 -4.25 6.10 -29.74
C ASN A 5 -2.86 6.71 -30.00
N SER A 6 -2.03 6.81 -28.95
CA SER A 6 -0.71 7.44 -28.97
C SER A 6 0.36 6.52 -28.37
N THR A 7 1.29 6.05 -29.21
CA THR A 7 2.44 5.24 -28.77
C THR A 7 3.30 5.92 -27.70
N PRO A 8 3.60 7.24 -27.78
CA PRO A 8 4.31 7.92 -26.69
C PRO A 8 3.57 7.88 -25.34
N LEU A 9 2.25 7.98 -25.32
CA LEU A 9 1.45 7.89 -24.10
C LEU A 9 1.43 6.47 -23.54
N GLU A 10 1.35 5.46 -24.41
CA GLU A 10 1.46 4.05 -24.03
C GLU A 10 2.82 3.74 -23.38
N ILE A 11 3.94 4.18 -23.99
CA ILE A 11 5.27 3.99 -23.43
C ILE A 11 5.40 4.71 -22.08
N THR A 12 4.91 5.94 -21.98
CA THR A 12 4.95 6.72 -20.74
C THR A 12 4.14 6.04 -19.64
N TYR A 13 2.97 5.51 -19.98
CA TYR A 13 2.13 4.74 -19.08
C TYR A 13 2.85 3.52 -18.51
N GLU A 14 3.51 2.73 -19.37
CA GLU A 14 4.25 1.54 -18.94
C GLU A 14 5.43 1.93 -18.04
N VAL A 15 6.23 2.94 -18.43
CA VAL A 15 7.37 3.41 -17.64
C VAL A 15 6.94 3.88 -16.24
N LEU A 16 5.88 4.69 -16.16
CA LEU A 16 5.34 5.15 -14.88
C LEU A 16 4.82 3.99 -14.03
N GLY A 17 4.16 3.02 -14.66
CA GLY A 17 3.68 1.84 -13.97
C GLY A 17 4.79 0.98 -13.37
N TRP A 18 5.84 0.71 -14.12
CA TRP A 18 6.99 -0.06 -13.64
C TRP A 18 7.84 0.73 -12.64
N MET A 19 7.93 2.05 -12.77
CA MET A 19 8.52 2.91 -11.75
C MET A 19 7.77 2.78 -10.42
N ALA A 20 6.43 2.86 -10.45
CA ALA A 20 5.62 2.67 -9.25
C ALA A 20 5.82 1.29 -8.61
N PHE A 21 5.85 0.23 -9.43
CA PHE A 21 6.15 -1.13 -8.97
C PHE A 21 7.51 -1.21 -8.27
N VAL A 22 8.58 -0.68 -8.87
CA VAL A 22 9.94 -0.74 -8.31
C VAL A 22 10.03 0.04 -7.01
N SER A 23 9.55 1.30 -6.99
CA SER A 23 9.59 2.17 -5.81
C SER A 23 8.90 1.53 -4.62
N TRP A 24 7.69 1.02 -4.81
CA TRP A 24 6.97 0.36 -3.72
C TRP A 24 7.59 -1.00 -3.35
N SER A 25 8.06 -1.80 -4.31
CA SER A 25 8.63 -3.13 -4.01
C SER A 25 9.89 -3.03 -3.16
N ILE A 26 10.80 -2.09 -3.46
CA ILE A 26 12.03 -1.88 -2.70
C ILE A 26 11.72 -1.62 -1.21
N SER A 27 10.61 -0.94 -0.90
CA SER A 27 10.25 -0.60 0.48
C SER A 27 9.98 -1.81 1.40
N PHE A 28 9.69 -2.99 0.84
CA PHE A 28 9.42 -4.22 1.62
C PHE A 28 10.70 -4.91 2.10
N TYR A 29 11.80 -4.78 1.35
CA TYR A 29 13.02 -5.54 1.59
C TYR A 29 13.76 -5.19 2.89
N PRO A 30 13.89 -3.91 3.31
CA PRO A 30 14.61 -3.56 4.53
C PRO A 30 14.15 -4.35 5.75
N GLN A 31 12.82 -4.51 5.94
CA GLN A 31 12.27 -5.25 7.08
C GLN A 31 12.59 -6.75 7.00
N VAL A 32 12.42 -7.36 5.82
CA VAL A 32 12.69 -8.78 5.61
C VAL A 32 14.17 -9.09 5.85
N ILE A 33 15.08 -8.24 5.35
CA ILE A 33 16.52 -8.37 5.54
C ILE A 33 16.89 -8.16 7.01
N LEU A 34 16.32 -7.16 7.68
CA LEU A 34 16.60 -6.87 9.09
C LEU A 34 16.21 -8.05 9.99
N ASN A 35 14.99 -8.59 9.81
CA ASN A 35 14.52 -9.78 10.53
C ASN A 35 15.47 -10.97 10.30
N PHE A 36 15.89 -11.19 9.05
CA PHE A 36 16.80 -12.27 8.70
C PHE A 36 18.19 -12.11 9.35
N ARG A 37 18.73 -10.89 9.40
CA ARG A 37 20.03 -10.61 10.00
C ARG A 37 20.01 -10.73 11.52
N ARG A 38 18.97 -10.17 12.17
CA ARG A 38 18.84 -10.18 13.63
C ARG A 38 18.35 -11.52 14.19
N LYS A 39 17.76 -12.38 13.34
CA LYS A 39 17.02 -13.59 13.78
C LYS A 39 15.99 -13.29 14.88
N SER A 40 15.48 -12.07 14.87
CA SER A 40 14.54 -11.53 15.84
C SER A 40 13.60 -10.57 15.13
N VAL A 41 12.34 -10.64 15.50
CA VAL A 41 11.28 -9.72 15.06
C VAL A 41 10.86 -8.77 16.18
N VAL A 42 11.65 -8.69 17.26
CA VAL A 42 11.39 -7.77 18.37
C VAL A 42 11.49 -6.32 17.87
N GLY A 43 10.42 -5.55 18.12
CA GLY A 43 10.19 -4.19 17.64
C GLY A 43 9.29 -4.09 16.40
N LEU A 44 9.02 -5.19 15.69
CA LEU A 44 8.07 -5.21 14.57
C LEU A 44 6.63 -5.28 15.09
N ASN A 45 5.76 -4.39 14.63
CA ASN A 45 4.35 -4.44 14.97
C ASN A 45 3.64 -5.58 14.20
N PHE A 46 3.20 -6.63 14.90
CA PHE A 46 2.56 -7.77 14.25
C PHE A 46 1.17 -7.44 13.70
N ASP A 47 0.44 -6.51 14.32
CA ASP A 47 -0.85 -6.05 13.83
C ASP A 47 -0.70 -5.43 12.45
N PHE A 48 0.34 -4.62 12.27
CA PHE A 48 0.67 -3.99 10.99
C PHE A 48 0.89 -5.03 9.88
N VAL A 49 1.62 -6.11 10.17
CA VAL A 49 1.91 -7.15 9.18
C VAL A 49 0.64 -7.91 8.79
N VAL A 50 -0.22 -8.27 9.76
CA VAL A 50 -1.48 -8.99 9.49
C VAL A 50 -2.49 -8.11 8.74
N LEU A 51 -2.62 -6.83 9.10
CA LEU A 51 -3.48 -5.87 8.39
C LEU A 51 -2.99 -5.64 6.96
N ASN A 52 -1.67 -5.52 6.75
CA ASN A 52 -1.08 -5.41 5.42
C ASN A 52 -1.34 -6.66 4.58
N LEU A 53 -1.28 -7.86 5.16
CA LEU A 53 -1.62 -9.08 4.42
C LEU A 53 -3.07 -9.01 3.91
N THR A 54 -4.01 -8.57 4.75
CA THR A 54 -5.42 -8.42 4.36
C THR A 54 -5.59 -7.38 3.24
N LYS A 55 -4.92 -6.23 3.36
CA LYS A 55 -4.87 -5.19 2.32
C LYS A 55 -4.36 -5.75 1.00
N HIS A 56 -3.14 -6.30 0.99
CA HIS A 56 -2.45 -6.73 -0.21
C HIS A 56 -3.15 -7.90 -0.89
N SER A 57 -3.68 -8.86 -0.12
CA SER A 57 -4.47 -9.97 -0.65
C SER A 57 -5.75 -9.47 -1.31
N SER A 58 -6.47 -8.53 -0.70
CA SER A 58 -7.67 -7.95 -1.31
C SER A 58 -7.35 -7.17 -2.60
N TYR A 59 -6.23 -6.45 -2.61
CA TYR A 59 -5.77 -5.75 -3.80
C TYR A 59 -5.37 -6.71 -4.93
N LEU A 60 -4.67 -7.80 -4.59
CA LEU A 60 -4.32 -8.86 -5.54
C LEU A 60 -5.56 -9.54 -6.12
N ILE A 61 -6.55 -9.89 -5.28
CA ILE A 61 -7.81 -10.48 -5.76
C ILE A 61 -8.48 -9.56 -6.78
N TYR A 62 -8.57 -8.26 -6.50
CA TYR A 62 -9.13 -7.29 -7.44
C TYR A 62 -8.33 -7.22 -8.75
N ASN A 63 -7.02 -6.99 -8.67
CA ASN A 63 -6.16 -6.80 -9.84
C ASN A 63 -6.12 -8.06 -10.71
N ALA A 64 -5.85 -9.23 -10.12
CA ALA A 64 -5.78 -10.49 -10.84
C ALA A 64 -7.12 -10.85 -11.48
N SER A 65 -8.23 -10.65 -10.77
CA SER A 65 -9.57 -10.95 -11.31
C SER A 65 -9.93 -10.05 -12.47
N LEU A 66 -9.72 -8.73 -12.35
CA LEU A 66 -10.04 -7.79 -13.43
C LEU A 66 -9.07 -7.92 -14.63
N TYR A 67 -7.82 -8.29 -14.38
CA TYR A 67 -6.81 -8.47 -15.42
C TYR A 67 -6.95 -9.79 -16.20
N PHE A 68 -7.25 -10.91 -15.54
CA PHE A 68 -7.28 -12.23 -16.19
C PHE A 68 -8.68 -12.76 -16.50
N SER A 69 -9.72 -12.38 -15.74
CA SER A 69 -11.05 -12.98 -15.91
C SER A 69 -11.87 -12.29 -16.98
N SER A 70 -12.10 -12.99 -18.10
CA SER A 70 -12.98 -12.51 -19.17
C SER A 70 -14.42 -12.27 -18.70
N ALA A 71 -14.90 -13.02 -17.69
CA ALA A 71 -16.23 -12.81 -17.12
C ALA A 71 -16.35 -11.46 -16.39
N VAL A 72 -15.32 -11.10 -15.63
CA VAL A 72 -15.24 -9.80 -14.93
C VAL A 72 -15.07 -8.66 -15.94
N GLN A 73 -14.19 -8.81 -16.92
CA GLN A 73 -13.97 -7.83 -17.98
C GLN A 73 -15.24 -7.57 -18.80
N LYS A 74 -16.00 -8.62 -19.14
CA LYS A 74 -17.29 -8.47 -19.82
C LYS A 74 -18.29 -7.65 -19.00
N GLN A 75 -18.34 -7.85 -17.68
CA GLN A 75 -19.19 -7.04 -16.80
C GLN A 75 -18.68 -5.60 -16.69
N TYR A 76 -17.37 -5.40 -16.69
CA TYR A 76 -16.76 -4.07 -16.71
C TYR A 76 -17.18 -3.30 -17.96
N PHE A 77 -17.02 -3.89 -19.15
CA PHE A 77 -17.43 -3.27 -20.41
C PHE A 77 -18.93 -3.04 -20.51
N LYS A 78 -19.75 -3.94 -19.94
CA LYS A 78 -21.20 -3.72 -19.83
C LYS A 78 -21.54 -2.50 -18.98
N LYS A 79 -20.77 -2.23 -17.93
CA LYS A 79 -21.00 -1.11 -17.00
C LYS A 79 -20.46 0.23 -17.54
N TYR A 80 -19.26 0.23 -18.12
CA TYR A 80 -18.54 1.46 -18.47
C TYR A 80 -18.42 1.71 -19.97
N GLY A 81 -18.76 0.73 -20.81
CA GLY A 81 -18.73 0.82 -22.27
C GLY A 81 -17.61 -0.01 -22.91
N GLU A 82 -17.88 -0.58 -24.08
CA GLU A 82 -16.94 -1.45 -24.82
C GLU A 82 -15.75 -0.72 -25.43
N LYS A 83 -15.84 0.61 -25.54
CA LYS A 83 -14.76 1.50 -25.99
C LYS A 83 -13.81 1.90 -24.86
N GLN A 84 -14.02 1.42 -23.64
CA GLN A 84 -13.12 1.72 -22.53
C GLN A 84 -12.03 0.65 -22.44
N MET A 85 -10.86 1.04 -21.95
CA MET A 85 -9.79 0.11 -21.60
C MET A 85 -9.97 -0.42 -20.16
N ILE A 86 -9.42 -1.60 -19.88
CA ILE A 86 -9.37 -2.14 -18.52
C ILE A 86 -8.41 -1.28 -17.68
N PRO A 87 -8.81 -0.82 -16.49
CA PRO A 87 -8.06 0.14 -15.67
C PRO A 87 -7.06 -0.55 -14.72
N VAL A 88 -6.53 -1.71 -15.13
CA VAL A 88 -5.56 -2.51 -14.39
C VAL A 88 -4.50 -2.98 -15.38
N ALA A 89 -3.24 -2.68 -15.09
CA ALA A 89 -2.10 -3.13 -15.89
C ALA A 89 -1.30 -4.24 -15.23
N ALA A 90 -0.36 -4.82 -15.99
CA ALA A 90 0.49 -5.90 -15.54
C ALA A 90 1.32 -5.52 -14.30
N ASN A 91 1.79 -4.28 -14.22
CA ASN A 91 2.55 -3.77 -13.08
C ASN A 91 1.70 -3.76 -11.78
N ASP A 92 0.39 -3.53 -11.86
CA ASP A 92 -0.51 -3.57 -10.70
C ASP A 92 -0.65 -4.99 -10.15
N VAL A 93 -0.78 -5.98 -11.04
CA VAL A 93 -0.81 -7.40 -10.69
C VAL A 93 0.54 -7.84 -10.11
N ALA A 94 1.64 -7.48 -10.77
CA ALA A 94 2.99 -7.78 -10.31
C ALA A 94 3.26 -7.20 -8.91
N PHE A 95 2.90 -5.93 -8.68
CA PHE A 95 3.06 -5.27 -7.39
C PHE A 95 2.24 -5.97 -6.30
N SER A 96 0.96 -6.20 -6.55
CA SER A 96 0.08 -6.81 -5.56
C SER A 96 0.50 -8.25 -5.21
N CYS A 97 0.97 -9.03 -6.19
CA CYS A 97 1.55 -10.35 -5.97
C CYS A 97 2.81 -10.28 -5.11
N HIS A 98 3.74 -9.39 -5.48
CA HIS A 98 4.99 -9.17 -4.75
C HIS A 98 4.73 -8.74 -3.30
N ALA A 99 3.81 -7.81 -3.07
CA ALA A 99 3.46 -7.34 -1.74
C ALA A 99 2.87 -8.45 -0.86
N VAL A 100 1.99 -9.31 -1.41
CA VAL A 100 1.47 -10.48 -0.69
C VAL A 100 2.61 -11.43 -0.33
N LEU A 101 3.50 -11.75 -1.28
CA LEU A 101 4.63 -12.65 -1.06
C LEU A 101 5.56 -12.15 0.04
N LEU A 102 6.02 -10.90 -0.03
CA LEU A 102 6.95 -10.32 0.95
C LEU A 102 6.30 -10.18 2.33
N THR A 103 5.00 -9.89 2.38
CA THR A 103 4.24 -9.88 3.64
C THR A 103 4.12 -11.29 4.23
N ALA A 104 3.87 -12.31 3.40
CA ALA A 104 3.85 -13.71 3.83
C ALA A 104 5.21 -14.19 4.34
N VAL A 105 6.30 -13.78 3.68
CA VAL A 105 7.68 -14.02 4.17
C VAL A 105 7.88 -13.37 5.54
N THR A 106 7.41 -12.15 5.72
CA THR A 106 7.50 -11.45 7.02
C THR A 106 6.70 -12.17 8.10
N LEU A 107 5.49 -12.66 7.79
CA LEU A 107 4.70 -13.48 8.73
C LEU A 107 5.38 -14.80 9.06
N TYR A 108 5.99 -15.45 8.07
CA TYR A 108 6.81 -16.63 8.30
C TYR A 108 7.97 -16.34 9.25
N GLN A 109 8.69 -15.23 9.06
CA GLN A 109 9.73 -14.77 9.99
C GLN A 109 9.19 -14.54 11.41
N ILE A 110 8.00 -13.97 11.57
CA ILE A 110 7.33 -13.80 12.87
C ILE A 110 7.03 -15.15 13.54
N ALA A 111 6.77 -16.19 12.76
CA ALA A 111 6.48 -17.53 13.29
C ALA A 111 7.74 -18.26 13.77
N ILE A 112 8.91 -18.00 13.16
CA ILE A 112 10.15 -18.76 13.42
C ILE A 112 11.20 -18.04 14.26
N TYR A 113 11.19 -16.70 14.30
CA TYR A 113 12.23 -15.91 14.98
C TYR A 113 11.80 -15.45 16.37
N GLU A 114 12.78 -15.02 17.17
CA GLU A 114 12.58 -14.49 18.52
C GLU A 114 11.61 -13.29 18.47
N ARG A 115 10.48 -13.42 19.15
CA ARG A 115 9.40 -12.40 19.21
C ARG A 115 9.18 -11.78 20.58
N GLY A 116 9.91 -12.25 21.60
CA GLY A 116 9.67 -11.89 22.99
C GLY A 116 8.21 -12.09 23.39
N ASN A 117 7.63 -11.09 24.06
CA ASN A 117 6.24 -11.11 24.52
C ASN A 117 5.23 -10.50 23.51
N GLN A 118 5.68 -10.08 22.32
CA GLN A 118 4.82 -9.44 21.33
C GLN A 118 3.81 -10.45 20.75
N LYS A 119 2.56 -10.03 20.62
CA LYS A 119 1.46 -10.82 20.05
C LYS A 119 0.61 -9.91 19.18
N VAL A 120 -0.11 -10.52 18.23
CA VAL A 120 -1.16 -9.82 17.49
C VAL A 120 -2.26 -9.44 18.49
N SER A 121 -2.70 -8.18 18.47
CA SER A 121 -3.75 -7.70 19.35
C SER A 121 -5.09 -8.35 19.01
N LYS A 122 -5.93 -8.54 20.03
CA LYS A 122 -7.29 -9.06 19.86
C LYS A 122 -8.13 -8.16 18.95
N ILE A 123 -7.84 -6.85 18.95
CA ILE A 123 -8.51 -5.87 18.09
C ILE A 123 -8.15 -6.14 16.62
N SER A 124 -6.86 -6.28 16.30
CA SER A 124 -6.42 -6.59 14.93
C SER A 124 -7.00 -7.92 14.44
N ILE A 125 -6.97 -8.96 15.27
CA ILE A 125 -7.61 -10.25 14.97
C ILE A 125 -9.10 -10.07 14.70
N GLY A 126 -9.81 -9.31 15.54
CA GLY A 126 -11.24 -9.02 15.36
C GLY A 126 -11.53 -8.29 14.04
N ILE A 127 -10.75 -7.26 13.69
CA ILE A 127 -10.88 -6.52 12.42
C ILE A 127 -10.70 -7.48 11.23
N VAL A 128 -9.64 -8.28 11.25
CA VAL A 128 -9.33 -9.23 10.17
C VAL A 128 -10.43 -10.27 10.04
N ALA A 129 -10.91 -10.83 11.16
CA ALA A 129 -12.00 -11.81 11.17
C ALA A 129 -13.30 -11.22 10.59
N VAL A 130 -13.69 -10.01 11.01
CA VAL A 130 -14.89 -9.33 10.48
C VAL A 130 -14.77 -9.07 8.99
N VAL A 131 -13.62 -8.60 8.52
CA VAL A 131 -13.40 -8.26 7.12
C VAL A 131 -13.46 -9.50 6.23
N TRP A 132 -12.79 -10.60 6.62
CA TRP A 132 -12.82 -11.83 5.85
C TRP A 132 -14.17 -12.56 5.93
N LEU A 133 -14.89 -12.46 7.06
CA LEU A 133 -16.27 -12.95 7.17
C LEU A 133 -17.21 -12.18 6.24
N ALA A 134 -17.11 -10.84 6.23
CA ALA A 134 -17.90 -10.00 5.33
C ALA A 134 -17.58 -10.31 3.85
N ALA A 135 -16.30 -10.50 3.51
CA ALA A 135 -15.89 -10.92 2.18
C ALA A 135 -16.48 -12.29 1.80
N ALA A 136 -16.45 -13.27 2.72
CA ALA A 136 -17.06 -14.59 2.50
C ALA A 136 -18.57 -14.49 2.23
N VAL A 137 -19.30 -13.69 3.02
CA VAL A 137 -20.73 -13.41 2.78
C VAL A 137 -20.93 -12.81 1.39
N CYS A 138 -20.10 -11.83 0.98
CA CYS A 138 -20.18 -11.23 -0.35
C CYS A 138 -19.95 -12.26 -1.47
N VAL A 139 -19.06 -13.24 -1.29
CA VAL A 139 -18.86 -14.34 -2.24
C VAL A 139 -20.15 -15.16 -2.38
N PHE A 140 -20.78 -15.56 -1.29
CA PHE A 140 -22.05 -16.31 -1.32
C PHE A 140 -23.20 -15.52 -1.95
N VAL A 141 -23.23 -14.19 -1.78
CA VAL A 141 -24.21 -13.31 -2.44
C VAL A 141 -23.95 -13.19 -3.94
N ALA A 142 -22.68 -13.12 -4.35
CA ALA A 142 -22.28 -12.91 -5.73
C ALA A 142 -22.40 -14.16 -6.60
N LEU A 143 -22.21 -15.35 -6.02
CA LEU A 143 -22.29 -16.64 -6.71
C LEU A 143 -23.59 -16.84 -7.51
N PRO A 144 -24.79 -16.80 -6.90
CA PRO A 144 -26.04 -17.04 -7.63
C PRO A 144 -26.41 -15.90 -8.59
N ARG A 145 -25.92 -14.68 -8.35
CA ARG A 145 -26.22 -13.50 -9.18
C ARG A 145 -25.19 -13.30 -10.30
N HIS A 146 -24.13 -14.10 -10.33
CA HIS A 146 -22.95 -13.92 -11.18
C HIS A 146 -22.40 -12.48 -11.13
N SER A 147 -22.48 -11.78 -9.99
CA SER A 147 -22.11 -10.36 -9.86
C SER A 147 -20.62 -10.19 -9.53
N TRP A 148 -19.75 -10.69 -10.41
CA TRP A 148 -18.31 -10.76 -10.20
C TRP A 148 -17.63 -9.39 -10.12
N LEU A 149 -18.02 -8.44 -10.98
CA LEU A 149 -17.46 -7.09 -10.94
C LEU A 149 -17.76 -6.37 -9.62
N TRP A 150 -18.98 -6.56 -9.10
CA TRP A 150 -19.38 -6.05 -7.79
C TRP A 150 -18.55 -6.69 -6.67
N LEU A 151 -18.39 -8.02 -6.70
CA LEU A 151 -17.59 -8.75 -5.70
C LEU A 151 -16.14 -8.23 -5.65
N ILE A 152 -15.48 -8.07 -6.79
CA ILE A 152 -14.10 -7.57 -6.79
C ILE A 152 -14.03 -6.11 -6.35
N SER A 153 -15.07 -5.31 -6.58
CA SER A 153 -15.17 -3.92 -6.08
C SER A 153 -15.26 -3.87 -4.55
N VAL A 154 -15.83 -4.89 -3.90
CA VAL A 154 -15.77 -5.05 -2.43
C VAL A 154 -14.32 -5.24 -1.97
N PHE A 155 -13.56 -6.13 -2.62
CA PHE A 155 -12.13 -6.31 -2.31
C PHE A 155 -11.31 -5.03 -2.54
N ASN A 156 -11.63 -4.28 -3.60
CA ASN A 156 -11.03 -2.97 -3.87
C ASN A 156 -11.37 -1.93 -2.78
N SER A 157 -12.54 -2.03 -2.15
CA SER A 157 -12.93 -1.16 -1.02
C SER A 157 -12.23 -1.55 0.28
N ILE A 158 -12.05 -2.86 0.51
CA ILE A 158 -11.32 -3.38 1.68
C ILE A 158 -9.88 -2.84 1.70
N GLN A 159 -9.16 -2.93 0.58
CA GLN A 159 -7.75 -2.49 0.54
C GLN A 159 -7.58 -0.96 0.77
N VAL A 160 -8.52 -0.14 0.29
CA VAL A 160 -8.53 1.31 0.55
C VAL A 160 -8.80 1.56 2.04
N SER A 161 -9.79 0.90 2.62
CA SER A 161 -10.14 1.04 4.04
C SER A 161 -8.95 0.70 4.96
N MET A 162 -8.26 -0.41 4.66
CA MET A 162 -7.05 -0.81 5.38
C MET A 162 -5.92 0.21 5.26
N THR A 163 -5.81 0.89 4.13
CA THR A 163 -4.80 1.92 3.91
C THR A 163 -5.04 3.15 4.81
N CYS A 164 -6.30 3.61 4.94
CA CYS A 164 -6.64 4.70 5.86
C CYS A 164 -6.30 4.36 7.32
N ILE A 165 -6.63 3.13 7.75
CA ILE A 165 -6.39 2.66 9.12
C ILE A 165 -4.89 2.68 9.46
N LYS A 166 -4.01 2.44 8.48
CA LYS A 166 -2.55 2.43 8.68
C LYS A 166 -1.97 3.83 8.88
N TYR A 167 -2.33 4.80 8.05
CA TYR A 167 -1.63 6.09 8.03
C TYR A 167 -2.05 7.04 9.16
N ILE A 168 -3.34 7.04 9.52
CA ILE A 168 -3.89 7.98 10.52
C ILE A 168 -3.17 7.86 11.89
N PRO A 169 -2.99 6.66 12.48
CA PRO A 169 -2.34 6.55 13.78
C PRO A 169 -0.89 7.07 13.76
N GLN A 170 -0.17 6.87 12.67
CA GLN A 170 1.20 7.34 12.55
C GLN A 170 1.28 8.87 12.47
N ALA A 171 0.39 9.49 11.68
CA ALA A 171 0.31 10.95 11.58
C ALA A 171 0.00 11.60 12.94
N VAL A 172 -0.93 11.00 13.69
CA VAL A 172 -1.28 11.42 15.05
C VAL A 172 -0.11 11.21 16.00
N MET A 173 0.56 10.06 15.96
CA MET A 173 1.69 9.76 16.84
C MET A 173 2.85 10.73 16.64
N ASN A 174 3.22 11.02 15.38
CA ASN A 174 4.25 12.02 15.08
C ASN A 174 3.83 13.41 15.58
N PHE A 175 2.55 13.76 15.44
CA PHE A 175 2.03 15.03 15.94
C PHE A 175 2.04 15.15 17.47
N LEU A 176 1.74 14.07 18.18
CA LEU A 176 1.75 14.03 19.64
C LEU A 176 3.18 14.04 20.21
N ARG A 177 4.10 13.28 19.60
CA ARG A 177 5.51 13.21 20.04
C ARG A 177 6.31 14.44 19.65
N LYS A 178 5.87 15.18 18.63
CA LYS A 178 6.62 16.28 18.00
C LYS A 178 8.02 15.83 17.56
N SER A 179 8.14 14.58 17.10
CA SER A 179 9.35 13.94 16.60
C SER A 179 8.97 12.85 15.60
N THR A 180 9.85 12.62 14.64
CA THR A 180 9.78 11.52 13.67
C THR A 180 10.90 10.48 13.87
N ASP A 181 11.55 10.48 15.02
CA ASP A 181 12.67 9.57 15.28
C ASP A 181 12.19 8.11 15.31
N GLY A 182 12.94 7.24 14.62
CA GLY A 182 12.57 5.85 14.37
C GLY A 182 11.59 5.65 13.20
N PHE A 183 11.18 6.70 12.50
CA PHE A 183 10.35 6.63 11.30
C PHE A 183 11.22 6.77 10.04
N SER A 184 11.25 5.73 9.19
CA SER A 184 12.08 5.72 7.98
C SER A 184 11.53 6.67 6.92
N ILE A 185 12.09 7.89 6.86
CA ILE A 185 11.71 8.89 5.85
C ILE A 185 12.02 8.40 4.43
N GLY A 186 13.07 7.59 4.24
CA GLY A 186 13.41 7.02 2.95
C GLY A 186 12.29 6.14 2.39
N ASN A 187 11.60 5.37 3.24
CA ASN A 187 10.44 4.58 2.81
C ASN A 187 9.27 5.48 2.39
N ILE A 188 9.08 6.63 3.02
CA ILE A 188 8.04 7.60 2.67
C ILE A 188 8.33 8.27 1.33
N LEU A 189 9.59 8.59 1.03
CA LEU A 189 9.97 9.13 -0.27
C LEU A 189 9.74 8.11 -1.39
N LEU A 190 10.00 6.82 -1.13
CA LEU A 190 9.69 5.74 -2.07
C LEU A 190 8.18 5.54 -2.23
N ASP A 191 7.40 5.61 -1.14
CA ASP A 191 5.94 5.51 -1.17
C ASP A 191 5.33 6.66 -1.99
N PHE A 192 5.79 7.89 -1.75
CA PHE A 192 5.39 9.08 -2.50
C PHE A 192 5.70 8.93 -4.00
N THR A 193 6.92 8.50 -4.33
CA THR A 193 7.33 8.28 -5.72
C THR A 193 6.44 7.24 -6.39
N GLY A 194 6.15 6.14 -5.69
CA GLY A 194 5.25 5.10 -6.18
C GLY A 194 3.82 5.59 -6.38
N GLY A 195 3.28 6.32 -5.40
CA GLY A 195 1.95 6.92 -5.45
C GLY A 195 1.80 7.93 -6.59
N ALA A 196 2.76 8.84 -6.72
CA ALA A 196 2.79 9.85 -7.78
C ALA A 196 2.90 9.22 -9.17
N ALA A 197 3.81 8.26 -9.35
CA ALA A 197 3.96 7.53 -10.61
C ALA A 197 2.69 6.73 -10.96
N SER A 198 2.06 6.08 -9.97
CA SER A 198 0.81 5.33 -10.16
C SER A 198 -0.36 6.24 -10.57
N TYR A 199 -0.47 7.42 -9.94
CA TYR A 199 -1.49 8.41 -10.32
C TYR A 199 -1.24 8.97 -11.72
N ALA A 200 0.02 9.30 -12.04
CA ALA A 200 0.42 9.78 -13.35
C ALA A 200 0.19 8.72 -14.44
N GLN A 201 0.45 7.44 -14.16
CA GLN A 201 0.10 6.31 -15.04
C GLN A 201 -1.40 6.36 -15.38
N MET A 202 -2.27 6.50 -14.38
CA MET A 202 -3.72 6.59 -14.63
C MET A 202 -4.12 7.81 -15.45
N ALA A 203 -3.43 8.94 -15.24
CA ALA A 203 -3.63 10.15 -16.03
C ALA A 203 -3.27 9.96 -17.51
N MET A 204 -2.14 9.29 -17.82
CA MET A 204 -1.72 9.05 -19.21
C MET A 204 -2.78 8.28 -20.02
N GLN A 205 -3.32 7.20 -19.44
CA GLN A 205 -4.40 6.44 -20.10
C GLN A 205 -5.68 7.26 -20.25
N SER A 206 -6.02 8.09 -19.26
CA SER A 206 -7.21 8.94 -19.34
C SER A 206 -7.09 10.02 -20.41
N ILE A 207 -5.89 10.58 -20.59
CA ILE A 207 -5.56 11.55 -21.64
C ILE A 207 -5.67 10.87 -23.01
N ASP A 208 -5.08 9.70 -23.19
CA ASP A 208 -5.12 8.95 -24.45
C ASP A 208 -6.55 8.58 -24.86
N GLN A 209 -7.38 8.17 -23.89
CA GLN A 209 -8.75 7.72 -24.14
C GLN A 209 -9.78 8.86 -24.15
N HIS A 210 -9.37 10.09 -23.87
CA HIS A 210 -10.26 11.24 -23.63
C HIS A 210 -11.40 10.90 -22.65
N SER A 211 -11.10 10.11 -21.61
CA SER A 211 -12.09 9.49 -20.74
C SER A 211 -11.58 9.40 -19.31
N TRP A 212 -12.43 9.79 -18.35
CA TRP A 212 -12.15 9.68 -16.91
C TRP A 212 -12.50 8.31 -16.33
N VAL A 213 -13.03 7.39 -17.14
CA VAL A 213 -13.42 6.04 -16.71
C VAL A 213 -12.27 5.30 -16.04
N ASN A 214 -11.03 5.55 -16.43
CA ASN A 214 -9.89 4.91 -15.78
C ASN A 214 -9.85 5.19 -14.25
N PHE A 215 -10.15 6.43 -13.85
CA PHE A 215 -10.10 6.86 -12.45
C PHE A 215 -11.22 6.26 -11.60
N TYR A 216 -12.47 6.27 -12.06
CA TYR A 216 -13.59 5.73 -11.26
C TYR A 216 -13.86 4.24 -11.55
N GLY A 217 -13.43 3.74 -12.70
CA GLY A 217 -13.45 2.31 -13.05
C GLY A 217 -12.50 1.49 -12.16
N ASN A 218 -11.41 2.12 -11.69
CA ASN A 218 -10.55 1.61 -10.62
C ASN A 218 -10.39 2.64 -9.49
N ILE A 219 -11.51 2.97 -8.84
CA ILE A 219 -11.53 3.98 -7.77
C ILE A 219 -10.55 3.65 -6.63
N GLY A 220 -10.28 2.38 -6.34
CA GLY A 220 -9.34 2.02 -5.28
C GLY A 220 -7.89 2.30 -5.62
N LYS A 221 -7.44 2.19 -6.87
CA LYS A 221 -6.09 2.62 -7.28
C LYS A 221 -5.99 4.16 -7.20
N THR A 222 -7.03 4.87 -7.61
CA THR A 222 -7.13 6.33 -7.46
C THR A 222 -7.05 6.76 -6.00
N LEU A 223 -7.88 6.18 -5.13
CA LEU A 223 -7.88 6.52 -3.71
C LEU A 223 -6.59 6.10 -3.02
N LEU A 224 -6.03 4.92 -3.35
CA LEU A 224 -4.76 4.46 -2.80
C LEU A 224 -3.63 5.45 -3.09
N SER A 225 -3.50 5.89 -4.35
CA SER A 225 -2.46 6.85 -4.76
C SER A 225 -2.68 8.23 -4.11
N LEU A 226 -3.91 8.75 -4.10
CA LEU A 226 -4.21 10.04 -3.47
C LEU A 226 -3.98 10.03 -1.95
N ILE A 227 -4.41 8.97 -1.26
CA ILE A 227 -4.22 8.81 0.19
C ILE A 227 -2.73 8.70 0.51
N SER A 228 -1.98 7.88 -0.22
CA SER A 228 -0.52 7.78 -0.05
C SER A 228 0.15 9.14 -0.25
N ILE A 229 -0.05 9.79 -1.40
CA ILE A 229 0.54 11.11 -1.68
C ILE A 229 0.22 12.11 -0.57
N PHE A 230 -1.03 12.18 -0.12
CA PHE A 230 -1.45 13.09 0.95
C PHE A 230 -0.71 12.82 2.27
N PHE A 231 -0.68 11.57 2.73
CA PHE A 231 -0.01 11.23 3.99
C PHE A 231 1.51 11.35 3.87
N ASP A 232 2.09 11.03 2.73
CA ASP A 232 3.53 11.14 2.51
C ASP A 232 3.98 12.60 2.53
N LEU A 233 3.22 13.50 1.89
CA LEU A 233 3.45 14.95 2.02
C LEU A 233 3.32 15.43 3.46
N LEU A 234 2.31 14.95 4.19
CA LEU A 234 2.14 15.26 5.62
C LEU A 234 3.36 14.80 6.43
N PHE A 235 3.85 13.59 6.21
CA PHE A 235 5.03 13.05 6.90
C PHE A 235 6.31 13.78 6.52
N MET A 236 6.49 14.14 5.26
CA MET A 236 7.60 14.97 4.78
C MET A 236 7.57 16.34 5.45
N CYS A 237 6.40 16.98 5.56
CA CYS A 237 6.25 18.25 6.29
C CYS A 237 6.58 18.07 7.78
N GLN A 238 6.10 17.01 8.42
CA GLN A 238 6.45 16.72 9.82
C GLN A 238 7.96 16.56 10.02
N HIS A 239 8.63 15.84 9.12
CA HIS A 239 10.05 15.51 9.23
C HIS A 239 10.97 16.68 8.86
N PHE A 240 10.80 17.25 7.67
CA PHE A 240 11.74 18.25 7.12
C PHE A 240 11.44 19.69 7.55
N VAL A 241 10.19 19.99 7.94
CA VAL A 241 9.76 21.36 8.26
C VAL A 241 9.48 21.52 9.75
N LEU A 242 8.63 20.67 10.34
CA LEU A 242 8.13 20.92 11.70
C LEU A 242 9.05 20.41 12.81
N TYR A 243 9.70 19.24 12.65
CA TYR A 243 10.43 18.56 13.73
C TYR A 243 11.93 18.41 13.47
N ARG A 244 12.50 19.26 12.61
CA ARG A 244 13.90 19.22 12.20
C ARG A 244 14.89 19.45 13.37
N ASP A 245 14.58 20.36 14.28
CA ASP A 245 15.57 20.90 15.23
C ASP A 245 15.78 20.05 16.50
N LYS A 246 14.88 19.11 16.82
CA LYS A 246 15.01 18.29 18.04
C LYS A 246 16.09 17.22 17.95
N SER A 247 16.38 16.71 16.75
CA SER A 247 17.50 15.79 16.55
C SER A 247 18.85 16.49 16.81
N SER A 248 18.93 17.80 16.59
CA SER A 248 20.16 18.59 16.78
C SER A 248 20.35 19.04 18.23
N GLU A 249 19.30 19.39 18.97
CA GLU A 249 19.40 19.81 20.38
C GLU A 249 19.79 18.67 21.34
N GLU A 250 19.35 17.42 21.10
CA GLU A 250 19.78 16.27 21.91
C GLU A 250 21.26 15.92 21.68
N LEU A 251 21.74 15.96 20.43
CA LEU A 251 23.15 15.74 20.09
C LEU A 251 24.07 16.77 20.76
N VAL A 252 23.66 18.05 20.80
CA VAL A 252 24.43 19.12 21.48
C VAL A 252 24.42 18.94 23.01
N LYS A 253 23.30 18.53 23.60
CA LYS A 253 23.25 18.23 25.04
C LYS A 253 24.07 17.01 25.44
N THR A 254 24.21 16.01 24.57
CA THR A 254 25.04 14.83 24.87
C THR A 254 26.54 15.11 24.72
N SER A 255 26.93 16.09 23.89
CA SER A 255 28.34 16.49 23.75
C SER A 255 28.84 17.43 24.86
N ASP A 256 27.93 18.08 25.58
CA ASP A 256 28.23 19.03 26.66
C ASP A 256 28.18 18.40 28.07
N GLU A 257 27.84 17.10 28.20
CA GLU A 257 28.00 16.39 29.48
C GLU A 257 29.48 16.01 29.69
N PRO A 258 30.18 16.57 30.70
CA PRO A 258 31.54 16.14 31.00
C PRO A 258 31.48 14.68 31.45
N VAL A 259 32.30 13.83 30.81
CA VAL A 259 32.60 12.49 31.29
C VAL A 259 33.10 12.63 32.72
N SER A 260 32.28 12.28 33.70
CA SER A 260 32.72 12.17 35.08
C SER A 260 33.65 10.95 35.16
N GLU A 261 34.95 11.17 34.97
CA GLU A 261 35.98 10.27 35.46
C GLU A 261 35.82 10.18 36.97
N ASN A 262 35.31 9.04 37.45
CA ASN A 262 35.51 8.61 38.83
C ASN A 262 36.02 7.16 38.79
N VAL A 263 37.33 7.09 39.01
CA VAL A 263 38.17 6.06 39.65
C VAL A 263 37.44 4.81 40.15
#